data_AF-A0A819B631-F1
#
_entry.id   AF-A0A819B631-F1
#
_cell.length_a   1.000
_cell.length_b   1.000
_cell.length_c   1.000
_cell.angle_alpha   90.00
_cell.angle_beta   90.00
_cell.angle_gamma   90.00
#
_symmetry.space_group_name_H-M   'P 1'
#
loop_
_entity.id
_entity.type
_entity.pdbx_description
1 polymer ?
#
loop_
_entity_poly.entity_id
_entity_poly.type
_entity_poly.pdbx_seq_one_letter_code
_entity_poly.pdbx_strand_id
1 'polypeptide(L)' 'MTSIINETFFDQPIPSYIHLHNIEYLWKKLPINDQFWSMVPSLNHLHSLTVVSYIDAFQSQLKALLNRAPRLR' A
#
# COMPACT_ATOMS: atom_id res chain seq x y z
N MET A 1 16.39 -10.57 -5.96
CA MET A 1 15.12 -9.87 -5.70
C MET A 1 14.46 -10.57 -4.53
N THR A 2 14.33 -9.90 -3.39
CA THR A 2 13.78 -10.50 -2.16
C THR A 2 12.33 -10.03 -2.02
N SER A 3 11.39 -10.96 -2.07
CA SER A 3 9.96 -10.67 -1.91
C SER A 3 9.47 -11.22 -0.58
N ILE A 4 8.98 -10.34 0.29
CA ILE A 4 8.31 -10.75 1.54
C ILE A 4 6.81 -10.71 1.28
N ILE A 5 6.15 -11.86 1.38
CA ILE A 5 4.70 -11.98 1.25
C ILE A 5 4.13 -12.21 2.65
N ASN A 6 3.47 -11.18 3.20
CA ASN A 6 2.79 -11.28 4.48
C ASN A 6 1.40 -10.66 4.35
N GLU A 7 0.37 -11.51 4.38
CA GLU A 7 -1.02 -11.09 4.19
C GLU A 7 -1.55 -10.24 5.35
N THR A 8 -0.98 -10.39 6.55
CA THR A 8 -1.47 -9.74 7.78
C THR A 8 -0.57 -8.60 8.26
N PHE A 9 0.45 -8.21 7.48
CA PHE A 9 1.39 -7.15 7.84
C PHE A 9 0.69 -5.83 8.20
N PHE A 10 -0.35 -5.47 7.46
CA PHE A 10 -1.14 -4.26 7.69
C PHE A 10 -2.31 -4.44 8.65
N ASP A 11 -2.44 -5.62 9.26
CA ASP A 11 -3.50 -5.95 10.24
C ASP A 11 -2.93 -6.03 11.67
N GLN A 12 -1.61 -5.94 11.82
CA GLN A 12 -0.93 -5.89 13.11
C GLN A 12 -0.79 -4.45 13.61
N PRO A 13 -0.74 -4.19 14.92
CA PRO A 13 -0.52 -2.84 15.45
C PRO A 13 0.65 -2.15 14.76
N ILE A 14 0.45 -0.92 14.30
CA ILE A 14 1.48 -0.14 13.61
C ILE A 14 2.69 0.00 14.54
N PRO A 15 3.88 -0.52 14.17
CA PRO A 15 5.11 -0.20 14.86
C PRO A 15 5.28 1.31 14.92
N SER A 16 5.75 1.83 16.06
CA SER A 16 6.03 3.26 16.22
C SER A 16 7.02 3.82 15.18
N TYR A 17 7.74 2.94 14.46
CA TYR A 17 8.64 3.28 13.39
C TYR A 17 8.70 2.16 12.34
N ILE A 18 8.39 2.50 11.08
CA ILE A 18 8.57 1.62 9.93
C ILE A 18 9.47 2.33 8.92
N HIS A 19 10.61 1.73 8.62
CA HIS A 19 11.50 2.18 7.55
C HIS A 19 11.33 1.28 6.32
N LEU A 20 10.65 1.81 5.30
CA LEU A 20 10.47 1.15 4.01
C LEU A 20 11.55 1.66 3.06
N HIS A 21 12.65 0.93 2.93
CA HIS A 21 13.75 1.25 2.02
C HIS A 21 13.89 0.16 0.96
N ASN A 22 14.17 0.53 -0.30
CA ASN A 22 14.33 -0.39 -1.45
C ASN A 22 13.12 -1.29 -1.74
N ILE A 23 11.89 -0.82 -1.48
CA ILE A 23 10.70 -1.55 -1.92
C ILE A 23 10.38 -1.15 -3.35
N GLU A 24 10.69 -2.05 -4.28
CA GLU A 24 10.42 -1.85 -5.70
C GLU A 24 8.95 -2.10 -6.05
N TYR A 25 8.33 -3.11 -5.39
CA TYR A 25 6.94 -3.50 -5.57
C TYR A 25 6.27 -3.73 -4.21
N LEU A 26 5.08 -3.16 -4.03
CA LEU A 26 4.17 -3.49 -2.93
C LEU A 26 2.88 -4.08 -3.50
N TRP A 27 2.36 -5.12 -2.88
CA TRP A 27 1.14 -5.82 -3.30
C TRP A 27 0.10 -5.72 -2.20
N LYS A 28 -1.07 -5.13 -2.50
CA LYS A 28 -2.17 -5.03 -1.54
C LYS A 28 -3.48 -5.48 -2.18
N LYS A 29 -4.16 -6.40 -1.51
CA LYS A 29 -5.55 -6.76 -1.80
C LYS A 29 -6.49 -5.73 -1.17
N LEU A 30 -7.53 -5.36 -1.91
CA LEU A 30 -8.61 -4.49 -1.41
C LEU A 30 -9.62 -5.30 -0.55
N PRO A 31 -10.32 -4.67 0.40
CA PRO A 31 -10.33 -3.23 0.72
C PRO A 31 -9.07 -2.74 1.46
N ILE A 32 -8.76 -1.45 1.29
CA ILE A 32 -7.71 -0.77 2.07
C ILE A 32 -8.25 -0.45 3.47
N ASN A 33 -7.58 -0.96 4.51
CA ASN A 33 -7.89 -0.64 5.90
C ASN A 33 -7.30 0.72 6.33
N ASP A 34 -7.78 1.28 7.44
CA ASP A 34 -7.32 2.59 7.94
C ASP A 34 -5.83 2.62 8.28
N GLN A 35 -5.29 1.46 8.67
CA GLN A 35 -3.88 1.30 8.94
C GLN A 35 -3.01 1.46 7.69
N PHE A 36 -3.41 0.91 6.54
CA PHE A 36 -2.69 1.15 5.30
C PHE A 36 -2.76 2.63 4.91
N TRP A 37 -3.92 3.26 5.09
CA TRP A 37 -4.10 4.69 4.80
C TRP A 37 -3.16 5.59 5.59
N SER A 38 -2.85 5.25 6.85
CA SER A 38 -1.89 6.02 7.65
C SER A 38 -0.45 5.86 7.15
N MET A 39 -0.13 4.77 6.45
CA MET A 39 1.19 4.53 5.84
C MET A 39 1.34 5.09 4.43
N VAL A 40 0.24 5.38 3.73
CA VAL A 40 0.26 5.92 2.35
C VAL A 40 1.22 7.12 2.17
N PRO A 41 1.28 8.12 3.07
CA PRO A 41 2.23 9.23 2.94
C PRO A 41 3.70 8.78 2.87
N SER A 42 4.05 7.70 3.58
CA SER A 42 5.39 7.11 3.60
C SER A 42 5.69 6.29 2.34
N LEU A 43 4.67 5.94 1.56
CA LEU A 43 4.82 5.20 0.29
C LEU A 43 5.23 6.10 -0.89
N ASN A 44 5.40 7.41 -0.68
CA ASN A 44 5.82 8.36 -1.72
C ASN A 44 7.22 8.08 -2.32
N HIS A 45 7.98 7.17 -1.71
CA HIS A 45 9.30 6.72 -2.18
C HIS A 45 9.26 5.37 -2.93
N LEU A 46 8.10 4.72 -3.01
CA LEU A 46 7.95 3.50 -3.81
C LEU A 46 8.10 3.81 -5.29
N HIS A 47 8.79 2.92 -6.00
CA HIS A 47 8.88 3.00 -7.46
C HIS A 47 7.57 2.55 -8.12
N SER A 48 6.96 1.49 -7.62
CA SER A 48 5.69 0.97 -8.12
C SER A 48 4.82 0.37 -7.01
N LEU A 49 3.49 0.45 -7.17
CA LEU A 49 2.51 -0.18 -6.29
C LEU A 49 1.51 -0.96 -7.13
N THR A 50 1.44 -2.28 -6.91
CA THR A 50 0.45 -3.14 -7.55
C THR A 50 -0.71 -3.36 -6.59
N VAL A 51 -1.87 -2.79 -6.92
CA VAL A 51 -3.11 -3.03 -6.18
C VAL A 51 -3.91 -4.09 -6.93
N VAL A 52 -4.22 -5.19 -6.24
CA VAL A 52 -5.07 -6.24 -6.79
C VAL A 52 -6.49 -6.01 -6.26
N SER A 53 -7.39 -5.58 -7.15
CA SER A 53 -8.82 -5.53 -6.87
C SER A 53 -9.52 -6.71 -7.53
N TYR A 54 -10.35 -7.41 -6.77
CA TYR A 54 -11.22 -8.47 -7.31
C TYR A 54 -12.61 -7.94 -7.71
N ILE A 55 -12.95 -6.68 -7.40
CA ILE A 55 -14.31 -6.13 -7.54
C ILE A 55 -14.24 -4.64 -7.93
N ASP A 56 -15.08 -4.22 -8.87
CA ASP A 56 -15.22 -2.80 -9.28
C ASP A 56 -15.65 -1.87 -8.13
N ALA A 57 -16.20 -2.44 -7.05
CA ALA A 57 -16.66 -1.72 -5.86
C ALA A 57 -15.58 -0.86 -5.18
N PHE A 58 -14.29 -1.10 -5.46
CA PHE A 58 -13.17 -0.41 -4.81
C PHE A 58 -12.46 0.63 -5.70
N GLN A 59 -13.03 0.99 -6.85
CA GLN A 59 -12.49 2.06 -7.71
C GLN A 59 -12.32 3.40 -6.98
N SER A 60 -13.21 3.73 -6.04
CA SER A 60 -13.13 4.93 -5.22
C SER A 60 -11.89 4.94 -4.30
N GLN A 61 -11.56 3.80 -3.69
CA GLN A 61 -10.36 3.63 -2.87
C GLN A 61 -9.10 3.69 -3.71
N LEU A 62 -9.08 3.06 -4.89
CA LEU A 62 -7.96 3.16 -5.82
C LEU A 62 -7.70 4.61 -6.24
N LYS A 63 -8.76 5.37 -6.58
CA LYS A 63 -8.64 6.78 -6.93
C LYS A 63 -8.11 7.62 -5.76
N ALA A 64 -8.60 7.38 -4.55
CA ALA A 64 -8.12 8.06 -3.35
C ALA A 64 -6.63 7.77 -3.08
N LEU A 65 -6.17 6.55 -3.36
CA LEU A 65 -4.78 6.14 -3.21
C LEU A 65 -3.87 6.86 -4.20
N LEU A 66 -4.24 6.85 -5.49
CA LEU A 66 -3.50 7.56 -6.54
C LEU A 66 -3.43 9.08 -6.28
N ASN A 67 -4.49 9.66 -5.70
CA ASN A 67 -4.50 11.08 -5.32
C ASN A 67 -3.55 11.39 -4.15
N ARG A 68 -3.41 10.47 -3.17
CA ARG A 68 -2.57 10.68 -1.98
C ARG A 68 -1.10 10.31 -2.20
N ALA A 69 -0.81 9.45 -3.18
CA ALA A 69 0.53 9.04 -3.54
C ALA A 69 0.74 9.21 -5.05
N PRO A 70 0.82 10.46 -5.56
CA PRO A 70 0.81 10.77 -6.99
C PRO A 70 2.05 10.29 -7.76
N ARG A 71 3.10 9.87 -7.03
CA ARG A 71 4.32 9.27 -7.58
C ARG A 71 4.17 7.79 -7.91
N LEU A 72 3.14 7.14 -7.37
CA LEU A 72 2.76 5.78 -7.75
C LEU A 72 2.01 5.86 -9.08
N ARG A 73 2.71 5.58 -10.18
CA ARG A 73 2.14 5.50 -11.52
C ARG A 73 2.59 4.23 -12.20
#